data_AF-A0A532UWI0-F1
#
_entry.id   AF-A0A532UWI0-F1
#
_cell.length_a   1.000
_cell.length_b   1.000
_cell.length_c   1.000
_cell.angle_alpha   90.00
_cell.angle_beta   90.00
_cell.angle_gamma   90.00
#
_symmetry.space_group_name_H-M   'P 1'
#
loop_
_entity.id
_entity.type
_entity.pdbx_description
1 polymer ?
#
loop_
_entity_poly.entity_id
_entity_poly.type
_entity_poly.pdbx_seq_one_letter_code
_entity_poly.pdbx_strand_id
1 'polypeptide(L)'
;MKRLAASCFGLGRLPVAPGTWGSLPAAIVFGLMCHFGASPALTSIAMAVLALAGSIVCVKFAPATIAATGKNDPGEVVADELAGQAITFLVCPFLALGTASSRQAWVTAAAGFVLFRIFDIAKPWPIHKLEKLPEGWGILADDLMAGVCAAVGLFVCSRTGLLEYVSESVHLDFSSLNTLSAAFLGAVQGLTEFLPVSSSGHLVLFESWLEFNPEESRMLLFDMATHVGTLLAIFIVFHKSIVSFAKGLFTCGKYGRNAVEVYKRSPSVHLMVLGCAATVVTGTLGMLLKDYFVAARDNLKLIALMWLVTGTLLLITDWRKNARVGLRQFALWQAVVVGLAQSAAIMPGISRSGATICVAILLGLRRRWAIEFSFLLAIPAILGATAIELARNIGEISSGSLPISSVLAGMIVAAAVGVLALKVLIKTSRTANLRFFAFYCYILACFVLAWGLR
;
A
#
# COMPACT_ATOMS: atom_id res chain seq x y z
N MET A 1 10.03 -5.26 21.95
CA MET A 1 10.64 -6.05 20.85
C MET A 1 10.00 -7.44 20.72
N LYS A 2 9.91 -8.25 21.79
CA LYS A 2 9.30 -9.60 21.75
C LYS A 2 7.90 -9.65 21.11
N ARG A 3 6.95 -8.86 21.62
CA ARG A 3 5.59 -8.70 21.05
C ARG A 3 5.53 -8.10 19.64
N LEU A 4 6.61 -7.48 19.16
CA LEU A 4 6.66 -6.97 17.79
C LEU A 4 7.13 -8.09 16.83
N ALA A 5 8.13 -8.86 17.26
CA ALA A 5 8.60 -10.04 16.54
C ALA A 5 7.50 -11.11 16.43
N ALA A 6 6.83 -11.44 17.54
CA ALA A 6 5.70 -12.37 17.57
C ALA A 6 4.56 -11.95 16.63
N SER A 7 4.35 -10.63 16.45
CA SER A 7 3.34 -10.09 15.53
C SER A 7 3.79 -9.97 14.08
N CYS A 8 4.90 -10.62 13.68
CA CYS A 8 5.54 -10.47 12.37
C CYS A 8 5.74 -8.99 11.99
N PHE A 9 6.42 -8.24 12.85
CA PHE A 9 6.70 -6.80 12.69
C PHE A 9 5.47 -5.89 12.65
N GLY A 10 4.32 -6.35 13.16
CA GLY A 10 3.11 -5.54 13.35
C GLY A 10 1.90 -6.00 12.54
N LEU A 11 2.05 -7.05 11.70
CA LEU A 11 0.96 -7.66 10.95
C LEU A 11 -0.16 -8.17 11.87
N GLY A 12 0.20 -8.81 12.98
CA GLY A 12 -0.77 -9.29 13.98
C GLY A 12 -1.55 -8.18 14.70
N ARG A 13 -1.21 -6.91 14.48
CA ARG A 13 -1.92 -5.76 15.08
C ARG A 13 -2.89 -5.09 14.11
N LEU A 14 -3.03 -5.62 12.90
CA LEU A 14 -3.98 -5.12 11.92
C LEU A 14 -5.43 -5.40 12.37
N PRO A 15 -6.36 -4.46 12.18
CA PRO A 15 -7.64 -4.45 12.90
C PRO A 15 -8.70 -5.47 12.43
N VAL A 16 -8.37 -6.40 11.53
CA VAL A 16 -9.28 -7.44 11.01
C VAL A 16 -8.47 -8.67 10.58
N ALA A 17 -8.85 -9.86 11.05
CA ALA A 17 -8.27 -11.16 10.69
C ALA A 17 -6.72 -11.18 10.70
N PRO A 18 -6.08 -10.94 11.87
CA PRO A 18 -4.62 -10.82 11.97
C PRO A 18 -3.86 -12.03 11.43
N GLY A 19 -4.34 -13.26 11.62
CA GLY A 19 -3.71 -14.47 11.06
C GLY A 19 -3.73 -14.55 9.53
N THR A 20 -4.71 -13.93 8.87
CA THR A 20 -4.72 -13.75 7.41
C THR A 20 -3.55 -12.86 6.97
N TRP A 21 -3.23 -11.82 7.73
CA TRP A 21 -2.06 -10.97 7.47
C TRP A 21 -0.74 -11.66 7.84
N GLY A 22 -0.75 -12.55 8.83
CA GLY A 22 0.42 -13.35 9.23
C GLY A 22 0.85 -14.38 8.19
N SER A 23 -0.12 -15.03 7.55
CA SER A 23 0.09 -16.06 6.52
C SER A 23 0.45 -15.48 5.15
N LEU A 24 -0.11 -14.33 4.77
CA LEU A 24 0.06 -13.75 3.43
C LEU A 24 1.53 -13.59 2.96
N PRO A 25 2.51 -13.18 3.79
CA PRO A 25 3.90 -13.01 3.36
C PRO A 25 4.52 -14.26 2.75
N ALA A 26 4.29 -15.45 3.32
CA ALA A 26 4.87 -16.69 2.79
C ALA A 26 4.32 -17.03 1.39
N ALA A 27 3.00 -16.84 1.19
CA ALA A 27 2.35 -17.04 -0.11
C ALA A 27 2.85 -16.04 -1.17
N ILE A 28 3.04 -14.76 -0.79
CA ILE A 28 3.60 -13.75 -1.68
C ILE A 28 5.04 -14.09 -2.06
N VAL A 29 5.90 -14.42 -1.09
CA VAL A 29 7.31 -14.77 -1.36
C VAL A 29 7.39 -15.98 -2.29
N PHE A 30 6.61 -17.02 -2.03
CA PHE A 30 6.53 -18.19 -2.91
C PHE A 30 6.08 -17.84 -4.33
N GLY A 31 4.97 -17.10 -4.46
CA GLY A 31 4.43 -16.68 -5.76
C GLY A 31 5.43 -15.86 -6.57
N LEU A 32 6.09 -14.88 -5.93
CA LEU A 32 7.14 -14.07 -6.56
C LEU A 32 8.34 -14.93 -7.00
N MET A 33 8.85 -15.80 -6.13
CA MET A 33 10.01 -16.63 -6.46
C MET A 33 9.72 -17.53 -7.68
N CYS A 34 8.57 -18.18 -7.71
CA CYS A 34 8.15 -19.02 -8.83
C CYS A 34 7.90 -18.19 -10.11
N HIS A 35 7.18 -17.06 -10.00
CA HIS A 35 6.93 -16.14 -11.12
C HIS A 35 8.23 -15.64 -11.77
N PHE A 36 9.27 -15.44 -10.95
CA PHE A 36 10.58 -14.98 -11.39
C PHE A 36 11.58 -16.09 -11.71
N GLY A 37 11.08 -17.32 -11.89
CA GLY A 37 11.86 -18.46 -12.35
C GLY A 37 12.94 -18.91 -11.36
N ALA A 38 12.75 -18.67 -10.05
CA ALA A 38 13.65 -19.22 -9.04
C ALA A 38 13.60 -20.75 -9.09
N SER A 39 14.77 -21.39 -8.97
CA SER A 39 14.83 -22.85 -8.97
C SER A 39 13.98 -23.45 -7.84
N PRO A 40 13.36 -24.63 -8.03
CA PRO A 40 12.59 -25.30 -6.99
C PRO A 40 13.33 -25.42 -5.65
N ALA A 41 14.63 -25.74 -5.70
CA ALA A 41 15.48 -25.83 -4.52
C ALA A 41 15.61 -24.50 -3.78
N LEU A 42 15.87 -23.40 -4.49
CA LEU A 42 15.98 -22.07 -3.88
C LEU A 42 14.66 -21.63 -3.24
N THR A 43 13.53 -21.86 -3.91
CA THR A 43 12.19 -21.57 -3.37
C THR A 43 11.91 -22.38 -2.11
N SER A 44 12.20 -23.69 -2.11
CA SER A 44 12.06 -24.54 -0.93
C SER A 44 12.96 -24.12 0.22
N ILE A 45 14.21 -23.71 -0.06
CA ILE A 45 15.12 -23.18 0.97
C ILE A 45 14.54 -21.91 1.59
N ALA A 46 14.03 -20.97 0.78
CA ALA A 46 13.42 -19.76 1.29
C ALA A 46 12.19 -20.06 2.18
N MET A 47 11.35 -21.00 1.77
CA MET A 47 10.21 -21.46 2.57
C MET A 47 10.66 -22.13 3.87
N ALA A 48 11.72 -22.95 3.84
CA ALA A 48 12.29 -23.55 5.05
C ALA A 48 12.81 -22.49 6.03
N VAL A 49 13.50 -21.46 5.52
CA VAL A 49 13.99 -20.34 6.33
C VAL A 49 12.83 -19.58 6.98
N LEU A 50 11.76 -19.28 6.23
CA LEU A 50 10.57 -18.63 6.79
C LEU A 50 9.87 -19.50 7.83
N ALA A 51 9.70 -20.79 7.57
CA ALA A 51 9.10 -21.74 8.51
C ALA A 51 9.90 -21.84 9.81
N LEU A 52 11.22 -21.97 9.73
CA LEU A 52 12.12 -22.01 10.87
C LEU A 52 12.12 -20.69 11.64
N ALA A 53 12.21 -19.55 10.94
CA ALA A 53 12.19 -18.25 11.57
C ALA A 53 10.87 -17.99 12.32
N GLY A 54 9.73 -18.26 11.68
CA GLY A 54 8.41 -18.14 12.30
C GLY A 54 8.27 -19.05 13.52
N SER A 55 8.70 -20.31 13.40
CA SER A 55 8.68 -21.31 14.48
C SER A 55 9.52 -20.87 15.69
N ILE A 56 10.76 -20.42 15.46
CA ILE A 56 11.66 -19.93 16.52
C ILE A 56 11.07 -18.70 17.21
N VAL A 57 10.51 -17.76 16.42
CA VAL A 57 9.89 -16.53 16.94
C VAL A 57 8.65 -16.88 17.76
N CYS A 58 7.79 -17.78 17.29
CA CYS A 58 6.58 -18.20 17.99
C CYS A 58 6.92 -18.84 19.34
N VAL A 59 7.72 -19.92 19.35
CA VAL A 59 8.07 -20.64 20.58
C VAL A 59 8.77 -19.73 21.60
N LYS A 60 9.68 -18.86 21.15
CA LYS A 60 10.47 -18.01 22.05
C LYS A 60 9.71 -16.79 22.58
N PHE A 61 8.77 -16.24 21.82
CA PHE A 61 8.17 -14.93 22.12
C PHE A 61 6.66 -14.96 22.35
N ALA A 62 5.93 -16.00 21.94
CA ALA A 62 4.51 -16.15 22.26
C ALA A 62 4.23 -16.20 23.77
N PRO A 63 5.03 -16.87 24.63
CA PRO A 63 4.81 -16.87 26.08
C PRO A 63 4.79 -15.47 26.71
N ALA A 64 5.63 -14.56 26.21
CA ALA A 64 5.66 -13.18 26.67
C ALA A 64 4.39 -12.39 26.27
N THR A 65 3.76 -12.78 25.16
CA THR A 65 2.51 -12.18 24.70
C THR A 65 1.31 -12.75 25.44
N ILE A 66 1.30 -14.06 25.70
CA ILE A 66 0.31 -14.74 26.55
C ILE A 66 0.30 -14.09 27.94
N ALA A 67 1.46 -13.95 28.59
CA ALA A 67 1.58 -13.32 29.90
C ALA A 67 1.10 -11.87 29.92
N ALA A 68 1.30 -11.12 28.82
CA ALA A 68 0.89 -9.72 28.73
C ALA A 68 -0.60 -9.52 28.42
N THR A 69 -1.27 -10.52 27.84
CA THR A 69 -2.68 -10.42 27.39
C THR A 69 -3.64 -11.26 28.22
N GLY A 70 -3.12 -12.23 28.98
CA GLY A 70 -3.92 -13.20 29.74
C GLY A 70 -4.68 -14.20 28.85
N LYS A 71 -4.39 -14.26 27.55
CA LYS A 71 -5.01 -15.17 26.59
C LYS A 71 -4.05 -16.29 26.23
N ASN A 72 -4.55 -17.53 26.24
CA ASN A 72 -3.76 -18.71 25.86
C ASN A 72 -3.37 -18.69 24.37
N ASP A 73 -4.20 -18.07 23.53
CA ASP A 73 -3.92 -17.83 22.11
C ASP A 73 -4.24 -16.36 21.77
N PRO A 74 -3.26 -15.45 21.88
CA PRO A 74 -3.44 -14.06 21.53
C PRO A 74 -3.33 -13.90 20.02
N GLY A 75 -4.42 -13.56 19.33
CA GLY A 75 -4.41 -13.31 17.88
C GLY A 75 -3.52 -12.15 17.39
N GLU A 76 -2.68 -11.55 18.24
CA GLU A 76 -1.59 -10.67 17.79
C GLU A 76 -0.26 -11.40 17.57
N VAL A 77 -0.13 -12.63 18.07
CA VAL A 77 0.94 -13.56 17.70
C VAL A 77 0.53 -14.08 16.34
N VAL A 78 1.37 -13.81 15.33
CA VAL A 78 1.10 -14.28 13.96
C VAL A 78 2.32 -14.94 13.27
N ALA A 79 3.23 -15.46 14.09
CA ALA A 79 4.49 -16.05 13.63
C ALA A 79 4.34 -17.55 13.33
N ASP A 80 3.39 -18.16 14.01
CA ASP A 80 2.73 -19.43 13.77
C ASP A 80 2.09 -19.48 12.38
N GLU A 81 1.22 -18.54 11.98
CA GLU A 81 0.60 -18.63 10.64
C GLU A 81 1.61 -18.36 9.52
N LEU A 82 2.63 -17.52 9.78
CA LEU A 82 3.76 -17.37 8.84
C LEU A 82 4.49 -18.71 8.65
N ALA A 83 4.74 -19.43 9.75
CA ALA A 83 5.44 -20.71 9.71
C ALA A 83 4.60 -21.80 9.04
N GLY A 84 3.33 -21.93 9.42
CA GLY A 84 2.38 -22.88 8.85
C GLY A 84 2.19 -22.66 7.34
N GLN A 85 2.00 -21.41 6.91
CA GLN A 85 1.88 -21.10 5.48
C GLN A 85 3.18 -21.40 4.72
N ALA A 86 4.35 -21.15 5.30
CA ALA A 86 5.62 -21.50 4.67
C ALA A 86 5.81 -23.02 4.52
N ILE A 87 5.33 -23.82 5.49
CA ILE A 87 5.31 -25.29 5.38
C ILE A 87 4.44 -25.74 4.20
N THR A 88 3.29 -25.11 3.95
CA THR A 88 2.43 -25.42 2.79
C THR A 88 3.20 -25.41 1.47
N PHE A 89 4.14 -24.48 1.32
CA PHE A 89 4.91 -24.28 0.10
C PHE A 89 6.28 -24.96 0.10
N LEU A 90 6.70 -25.61 1.19
CA LEU A 90 8.04 -26.14 1.34
C LEU A 90 8.41 -27.17 0.26
N VAL A 91 7.50 -28.11 -0.02
CA VAL A 91 7.71 -29.20 -1.00
C VAL A 91 6.98 -28.96 -2.32
N CYS A 92 6.11 -27.95 -2.36
CA CYS A 92 5.27 -27.63 -3.51
C CYS A 92 6.07 -27.39 -4.82
N PRO A 93 7.23 -26.69 -4.82
CA PRO A 93 8.03 -26.49 -6.03
C PRO A 93 8.43 -27.77 -6.75
N PHE A 94 8.69 -28.85 -5.99
CA PHE A 94 9.11 -30.14 -6.55
C PHE A 94 7.94 -31.02 -6.96
N LEU A 95 6.81 -30.88 -6.27
CA LEU A 95 5.69 -31.82 -6.39
C LEU A 95 4.57 -31.34 -7.32
N ALA A 96 4.43 -30.03 -7.48
CA ALA A 96 3.28 -29.41 -8.14
C ALA A 96 3.63 -28.39 -9.23
N LEU A 97 4.87 -27.88 -9.28
CA LEU A 97 5.19 -26.70 -10.09
C LEU A 97 6.30 -26.88 -11.13
N GLY A 98 6.91 -28.06 -11.32
CA GLY A 98 7.86 -28.38 -12.41
C GLY A 98 8.46 -27.18 -13.17
N THR A 99 8.07 -26.99 -14.44
CA THR A 99 8.26 -25.76 -15.23
C THR A 99 6.94 -24.99 -15.37
N ALA A 100 6.33 -24.65 -14.24
CA ALA A 100 5.04 -23.99 -14.22
C ALA A 100 5.14 -22.57 -14.79
N SER A 101 4.10 -22.17 -15.51
CA SER A 101 3.97 -20.78 -15.96
C SER A 101 3.82 -19.83 -14.78
N SER A 102 4.17 -18.55 -15.00
CA SER A 102 3.91 -17.45 -14.06
C SER A 102 2.48 -17.43 -13.51
N ARG A 103 1.50 -17.84 -14.32
CA ARG A 103 0.09 -17.90 -13.92
C ARG A 103 -0.18 -19.06 -12.96
N GLN A 104 0.31 -20.26 -13.29
CA GLN A 104 0.19 -21.44 -12.44
C GLN A 104 0.85 -21.22 -11.08
N ALA A 105 1.97 -20.48 -11.03
CA ALA A 105 2.63 -20.09 -9.78
C ALA A 105 1.69 -19.29 -8.85
N TRP A 106 1.02 -18.25 -9.37
CA TRP A 106 0.10 -17.42 -8.59
C TRP A 106 -1.19 -18.15 -8.21
N VAL A 107 -1.73 -18.99 -9.09
CA VAL A 107 -2.89 -19.85 -8.76
C VAL A 107 -2.54 -20.82 -7.64
N THR A 108 -1.36 -21.42 -7.70
CA THR A 108 -0.88 -22.35 -6.66
C THR A 108 -0.61 -21.62 -5.34
N ALA A 109 -0.04 -20.42 -5.39
CA ALA A 109 0.14 -19.57 -4.20
C ALA A 109 -1.22 -19.22 -3.56
N ALA A 110 -2.20 -18.79 -4.36
CA ALA A 110 -3.54 -18.45 -3.88
C ALA A 110 -4.29 -19.67 -3.33
N ALA A 111 -4.25 -20.81 -4.03
CA ALA A 111 -4.86 -22.06 -3.58
C ALA A 111 -4.21 -22.54 -2.27
N GLY A 112 -2.89 -22.46 -2.17
CA GLY A 112 -2.15 -22.81 -0.96
C GLY A 112 -2.48 -21.93 0.22
N PHE A 113 -2.63 -20.63 -0.03
CA PHE A 113 -3.08 -19.68 0.97
C PHE A 113 -4.48 -20.00 1.48
N VAL A 114 -5.43 -20.20 0.56
CA VAL A 114 -6.83 -20.53 0.92
C VAL A 114 -6.91 -21.86 1.67
N LEU A 115 -6.25 -22.92 1.16
CA LEU A 115 -6.24 -24.23 1.81
C LEU A 115 -5.65 -24.16 3.22
N PHE A 116 -4.52 -23.47 3.39
CA PHE A 116 -3.93 -23.25 4.70
C PHE A 116 -4.91 -22.57 5.65
N ARG A 117 -5.52 -21.45 5.23
CA ARG A 117 -6.51 -20.75 6.06
C ARG A 117 -7.72 -21.61 6.41
N ILE A 118 -8.19 -22.47 5.50
CA ILE A 118 -9.30 -23.40 5.78
C ILE A 118 -8.89 -24.37 6.89
N PHE A 119 -7.72 -25.01 6.78
CA PHE A 119 -7.27 -25.97 7.78
C PHE A 119 -6.93 -25.32 9.12
N ASP A 120 -6.32 -24.14 9.11
CA ASP A 120 -6.01 -23.35 10.30
C ASP A 120 -7.27 -22.87 11.04
N ILE A 121 -8.28 -22.40 10.32
CA ILE A 121 -9.53 -21.93 10.95
C ILE A 121 -10.40 -23.10 11.41
N ALA A 122 -10.49 -24.17 10.62
CA ALA A 122 -11.37 -25.30 10.92
C ALA A 122 -10.76 -26.28 11.94
N LYS A 123 -9.43 -26.35 12.02
CA LYS A 123 -8.64 -27.27 12.85
C LYS A 123 -9.23 -28.70 12.91
N PRO A 124 -9.48 -29.37 11.77
CA PRO A 124 -10.02 -30.72 11.78
C PRO A 124 -9.05 -31.69 12.47
N TRP A 125 -9.56 -32.84 12.91
CA TRP A 125 -8.70 -33.88 13.48
C TRP A 125 -7.60 -34.26 12.46
N PRO A 126 -6.32 -34.38 12.86
CA PRO A 126 -5.77 -34.32 14.22
C PRO A 126 -5.27 -32.94 14.68
N ILE A 127 -5.43 -31.87 13.90
CA ILE A 127 -4.87 -30.52 14.14
C ILE A 127 -5.26 -29.99 15.53
N HIS A 128 -6.55 -29.98 15.87
CA HIS A 128 -7.04 -29.49 17.18
C HIS A 128 -6.48 -30.27 18.40
N LYS A 129 -5.88 -31.45 18.22
CA LYS A 129 -5.25 -32.18 19.35
C LYS A 129 -3.91 -31.55 19.74
N LEU A 130 -3.26 -30.84 18.82
CA LEU A 130 -1.94 -30.25 19.01
C LEU A 130 -2.00 -28.98 19.88
N GLU A 131 -3.17 -28.34 19.99
CA GLU A 131 -3.43 -27.22 20.92
C GLU A 131 -3.21 -27.58 22.39
N LYS A 132 -3.17 -28.88 22.72
CA LYS A 132 -2.90 -29.38 24.08
C LYS A 132 -1.42 -29.34 24.46
N LEU A 133 -0.53 -29.03 23.51
CA LEU A 133 0.90 -28.90 23.79
C LEU A 133 1.16 -27.65 24.64
N PRO A 134 2.20 -27.68 25.50
CA PRO A 134 2.46 -26.59 26.43
C PRO A 134 2.96 -25.32 25.73
N GLU A 135 2.48 -24.17 26.22
CA GLU A 135 2.97 -22.83 25.88
C GLU A 135 2.99 -22.54 24.36
N GLY A 136 4.10 -21.98 23.84
CA GLY A 136 4.22 -21.62 22.43
C GLY A 136 4.18 -22.80 21.46
N TRP A 137 4.32 -24.05 21.94
CA TRP A 137 4.17 -25.23 21.09
C TRP A 137 2.71 -25.54 20.77
N GLY A 138 1.80 -25.22 21.68
CA GLY A 138 0.36 -25.39 21.46
C GLY A 138 -0.22 -24.43 20.42
N ILE A 139 0.42 -23.27 20.22
CA ILE A 139 0.07 -22.28 19.18
C ILE A 139 0.75 -22.60 17.85
N LEU A 140 1.95 -23.20 17.87
CA LEU A 140 2.71 -23.45 16.65
C LEU A 140 2.33 -24.76 15.96
N ALA A 141 2.13 -25.83 16.74
CA ALA A 141 2.10 -27.19 16.19
C ALA A 141 0.86 -27.48 15.33
N ASP A 142 -0.28 -26.92 15.70
CA ASP A 142 -1.52 -26.96 14.94
C ASP A 142 -1.39 -26.21 13.60
N ASP A 143 -0.81 -25.01 13.58
CA ASP A 143 -0.51 -24.27 12.34
C ASP A 143 0.47 -25.00 11.43
N LEU A 144 1.53 -25.60 11.97
CA LEU A 144 2.45 -26.42 11.17
C LEU A 144 1.72 -27.62 10.55
N MET A 145 0.83 -28.28 11.31
CA MET A 145 0.04 -29.41 10.81
C MET A 145 -1.00 -28.96 9.77
N ALA A 146 -1.66 -27.81 9.97
CA ALA A 146 -2.51 -27.19 8.96
C ALA A 146 -1.72 -26.90 7.68
N GLY A 147 -0.47 -26.44 7.81
CA GLY A 147 0.50 -26.28 6.73
C GLY A 147 0.74 -27.57 5.93
N VAL A 148 0.98 -28.68 6.63
CA VAL A 148 1.17 -30.02 6.02
C VAL A 148 -0.12 -30.49 5.33
N CYS A 149 -1.28 -30.37 5.97
CA CYS A 149 -2.56 -30.74 5.38
C CYS A 149 -2.86 -29.93 4.10
N ALA A 150 -2.57 -28.63 4.12
CA ALA A 150 -2.69 -27.77 2.95
C ALA A 150 -1.71 -28.16 1.83
N ALA A 151 -0.47 -28.56 2.17
CA ALA A 151 0.50 -29.06 1.18
C ALA A 151 -0.01 -30.35 0.49
N VAL A 152 -0.60 -31.27 1.26
CA VAL A 152 -1.23 -32.49 0.73
C VAL A 152 -2.42 -32.13 -0.17
N GLY A 153 -3.28 -31.21 0.27
CA GLY A 153 -4.40 -30.71 -0.53
C GLY A 153 -3.95 -30.11 -1.86
N LEU A 154 -2.93 -29.25 -1.83
CA LEU A 154 -2.31 -28.68 -3.02
C LEU A 154 -1.74 -29.75 -3.95
N PHE A 155 -1.06 -30.76 -3.39
CA PHE A 155 -0.53 -31.87 -4.17
C PHE A 155 -1.65 -32.64 -4.89
N VAL A 156 -2.76 -32.93 -4.20
CA VAL A 156 -3.92 -33.57 -4.80
C VAL A 156 -4.52 -32.69 -5.91
N CYS A 157 -4.72 -31.39 -5.67
CA CYS A 157 -5.23 -30.45 -6.68
C CYS A 157 -4.31 -30.34 -7.91
N SER A 158 -3.00 -30.45 -7.72
CA SER A 158 -2.04 -30.51 -8.81
C SER A 158 -2.17 -31.82 -9.60
N ARG A 159 -2.24 -32.97 -8.91
CA ARG A 159 -2.32 -34.29 -9.55
C ARG A 159 -3.63 -34.56 -10.28
N THR A 160 -4.72 -33.93 -9.87
CA THR A 160 -6.01 -34.04 -10.55
C THR A 160 -6.15 -33.09 -11.73
N GLY A 161 -5.14 -32.26 -12.03
CA GLY A 161 -5.20 -31.22 -13.05
C GLY A 161 -6.10 -30.04 -12.67
N LEU A 162 -6.60 -29.98 -11.41
CA LEU A 162 -7.49 -28.90 -10.98
C LEU A 162 -6.78 -27.54 -10.99
N LEU A 163 -5.50 -27.48 -10.58
CA LEU A 163 -4.73 -26.23 -10.62
C LEU A 163 -4.46 -25.76 -12.05
N GLU A 164 -4.26 -26.69 -12.98
CA GLU A 164 -4.08 -26.40 -14.41
C GLU A 164 -5.39 -25.92 -15.01
N TYR A 165 -6.49 -26.64 -14.78
CA TYR A 165 -7.83 -26.25 -15.20
C TYR A 165 -8.22 -24.87 -14.65
N VAL A 166 -7.98 -24.59 -13.36
CA VAL A 166 -8.23 -23.27 -12.77
C VAL A 166 -7.31 -22.22 -13.42
N SER A 167 -6.03 -22.51 -13.62
CA SER A 167 -5.11 -21.57 -14.29
C SER A 167 -5.49 -21.25 -15.73
N GLU A 168 -6.04 -22.22 -16.47
CA GLU A 168 -6.51 -22.03 -17.84
C GLU A 168 -7.89 -21.34 -17.89
N SER A 169 -8.83 -21.74 -17.03
CA SER A 169 -10.18 -21.17 -16.97
C SER A 169 -10.22 -19.77 -16.35
N VAL A 170 -9.27 -19.44 -15.49
CA VAL A 170 -9.05 -18.09 -14.96
C VAL A 170 -8.29 -17.27 -16.01
N HIS A 171 -9.01 -16.90 -17.07
CA HIS A 171 -8.59 -15.85 -18.01
C HIS A 171 -8.75 -14.49 -17.33
N LEU A 172 -7.90 -14.19 -16.34
CA LEU A 172 -7.70 -12.80 -15.94
C LEU A 172 -6.81 -12.18 -16.99
N ASP A 173 -7.44 -11.69 -18.05
CA ASP A 173 -6.76 -10.82 -18.99
C ASP A 173 -6.47 -9.50 -18.26
N PHE A 174 -5.25 -9.34 -17.76
CA PHE A 174 -4.80 -8.06 -17.24
C PHE A 174 -4.10 -7.22 -18.30
N SER A 175 -4.02 -7.66 -19.56
CA SER A 175 -3.35 -6.93 -20.65
C SER A 175 -4.21 -5.80 -21.22
N SER A 176 -5.53 -5.85 -21.01
CA SER A 176 -6.51 -4.88 -21.45
C SER A 176 -7.29 -4.25 -20.29
N LEU A 177 -7.75 -3.00 -20.46
CA LEU A 177 -8.52 -2.27 -19.43
C LEU A 177 -9.95 -2.82 -19.34
N ASN A 178 -10.11 -3.92 -18.62
CA ASN A 178 -11.39 -4.51 -18.27
C ASN A 178 -11.72 -4.26 -16.78
N THR A 179 -12.91 -4.67 -16.36
CA THR A 179 -13.41 -4.38 -15.01
C THR A 179 -12.52 -4.93 -13.91
N LEU A 180 -11.88 -6.08 -14.12
CA LEU A 180 -11.03 -6.70 -13.11
C LEU A 180 -9.67 -6.00 -13.02
N SER A 181 -9.00 -5.76 -14.15
CA SER A 181 -7.73 -5.02 -14.18
C SER A 181 -7.92 -3.60 -13.64
N ALA A 182 -9.02 -2.95 -14.02
CA ALA A 182 -9.39 -1.64 -13.49
C ALA A 182 -9.67 -1.66 -11.99
N ALA A 183 -10.38 -2.67 -11.47
CA ALA A 183 -10.61 -2.82 -10.04
C ALA A 183 -9.29 -3.06 -9.27
N PHE A 184 -8.41 -3.90 -9.80
CA PHE A 184 -7.10 -4.18 -9.22
C PHE A 184 -6.22 -2.94 -9.17
N LEU A 185 -6.02 -2.27 -10.30
CA LEU A 185 -5.23 -1.03 -10.38
C LEU A 185 -5.89 0.09 -9.54
N GLY A 186 -7.21 0.15 -9.51
CA GLY A 186 -7.96 1.04 -8.61
C GLY A 186 -7.67 0.75 -7.13
N ALA A 187 -7.58 -0.53 -6.74
CA ALA A 187 -7.20 -0.92 -5.38
C ALA A 187 -5.74 -0.54 -5.07
N VAL A 188 -4.82 -0.76 -6.01
CA VAL A 188 -3.42 -0.32 -5.89
C VAL A 188 -3.36 1.19 -5.68
N GLN A 189 -4.02 1.97 -6.53
CA GLN A 189 -4.10 3.42 -6.42
C GLN A 189 -4.67 3.85 -5.07
N GLY A 190 -5.85 3.32 -4.69
CA GLY A 190 -6.50 3.65 -3.42
C GLY A 190 -5.62 3.34 -2.21
N LEU A 191 -4.89 2.22 -2.24
CA LEU A 191 -3.99 1.83 -1.16
C LEU A 191 -2.78 2.75 -1.07
N THR A 192 -2.18 3.09 -2.20
CA THR A 192 -0.84 3.70 -2.26
C THR A 192 -0.84 5.22 -2.41
N GLU A 193 -1.97 5.85 -2.78
CA GLU A 193 -2.07 7.30 -2.92
C GLU A 193 -1.87 8.02 -1.58
N PHE A 194 -2.41 7.45 -0.50
CA PHE A 194 -2.34 8.04 0.84
C PHE A 194 -1.18 7.52 1.66
N LEU A 195 -0.86 6.24 1.53
CA LEU A 195 0.32 5.69 2.19
C LEU A 195 1.56 6.36 1.60
N PRO A 196 2.59 6.65 2.41
CA PRO A 196 3.75 7.39 1.93
C PRO A 196 4.71 6.48 1.13
N VAL A 197 4.21 5.79 0.09
CA VAL A 197 4.92 4.75 -0.65
C VAL A 197 4.94 4.97 -2.18
N SER A 198 4.38 6.10 -2.65
CA SER A 198 4.29 6.50 -4.07
C SER A 198 3.34 5.63 -4.89
N SER A 199 2.13 6.13 -5.14
CA SER A 199 1.13 5.47 -5.98
C SER A 199 1.57 5.31 -7.43
N SER A 200 2.12 6.37 -8.02
CA SER A 200 2.62 6.36 -9.40
C SER A 200 3.67 5.28 -9.63
N GLY A 201 4.61 5.08 -8.69
CA GLY A 201 5.60 4.00 -8.81
C GLY A 201 4.97 2.61 -8.76
N HIS A 202 3.94 2.41 -7.93
CA HIS A 202 3.26 1.12 -7.83
C HIS A 202 2.41 0.82 -9.07
N LEU A 203 1.67 1.81 -9.57
CA LEU A 203 0.92 1.67 -10.81
C LEU A 203 1.84 1.27 -11.95
N VAL A 204 2.93 2.00 -12.19
CA VAL A 204 3.89 1.65 -13.25
C VAL A 204 4.48 0.25 -13.07
N LEU A 205 4.81 -0.14 -11.83
CA LEU A 205 5.33 -1.48 -11.55
C LEU A 205 4.31 -2.56 -11.91
N PHE A 206 3.05 -2.41 -11.47
CA PHE A 206 2.01 -3.40 -11.74
C PHE A 206 1.58 -3.39 -13.21
N GLU A 207 1.54 -2.23 -13.87
CA GLU A 207 1.34 -2.12 -15.32
C GLU A 207 2.41 -2.89 -16.08
N SER A 208 3.69 -2.73 -15.71
CA SER A 208 4.80 -3.47 -16.30
C SER A 208 4.71 -4.97 -16.04
N TRP A 209 4.38 -5.40 -14.81
CA TRP A 209 4.29 -6.82 -14.45
C TRP A 209 3.10 -7.55 -15.06
N LEU A 210 2.00 -6.82 -15.30
CA LEU A 210 0.81 -7.37 -15.93
C LEU A 210 0.90 -7.32 -17.46
N GLU A 211 2.04 -6.87 -18.01
CA GLU A 211 2.22 -6.60 -19.45
C GLU A 211 1.08 -5.73 -19.99
N PHE A 212 0.67 -4.75 -19.19
CA PHE A 212 -0.48 -3.92 -19.48
C PHE A 212 -0.16 -2.98 -20.62
N ASN A 213 -0.82 -3.18 -21.76
CA ASN A 213 -0.60 -2.36 -22.96
C ASN A 213 -1.91 -1.79 -23.53
N PRO A 214 -2.72 -1.10 -22.72
CA PRO A 214 -3.89 -0.38 -23.21
C PRO A 214 -3.48 0.85 -24.03
N GLU A 215 -4.40 1.33 -24.88
CA GLU A 215 -4.25 2.63 -25.56
C GLU A 215 -3.98 3.76 -24.56
N GLU A 216 -3.03 4.65 -24.87
CA GLU A 216 -2.57 5.74 -24.00
C GLU A 216 -3.73 6.60 -23.48
N SER A 217 -4.68 6.94 -24.35
CA SER A 217 -5.88 7.72 -24.03
C SER A 217 -6.78 7.04 -22.99
N ARG A 218 -6.91 5.71 -23.04
CA ARG A 218 -7.69 4.93 -22.06
C ARG A 218 -7.01 4.92 -20.69
N MET A 219 -5.68 4.85 -20.66
CA MET A 219 -4.93 4.90 -19.41
C MET A 219 -4.97 6.28 -18.76
N LEU A 220 -4.82 7.34 -19.55
CA LEU A 220 -4.95 8.70 -19.03
C LEU A 220 -6.28 8.90 -18.31
N LEU A 221 -7.38 8.43 -18.91
CA LEU A 221 -8.72 8.52 -18.31
C LEU A 221 -8.89 7.64 -17.08
N PHE A 222 -8.32 6.45 -17.10
CA PHE A 222 -8.30 5.57 -15.96
C PHE A 222 -7.51 6.17 -14.78
N ASP A 223 -6.29 6.65 -15.02
CA ASP A 223 -5.43 7.31 -14.02
C ASP A 223 -6.15 8.55 -13.43
N MET A 224 -6.75 9.37 -14.29
CA MET A 224 -7.59 10.51 -13.88
C MET A 224 -8.75 10.06 -12.98
N ALA A 225 -9.52 9.07 -13.40
CA ALA A 225 -10.69 8.61 -12.68
C ALA A 225 -10.34 7.99 -11.32
N THR A 226 -9.26 7.21 -11.24
CA THR A 226 -8.82 6.64 -9.96
C THR A 226 -8.29 7.71 -9.01
N HIS A 227 -7.61 8.76 -9.52
CA HIS A 227 -7.29 9.96 -8.74
C HIS A 227 -8.54 10.68 -8.21
N VAL A 228 -9.59 10.82 -9.02
CA VAL A 228 -10.89 11.34 -8.56
C VAL A 228 -11.49 10.42 -7.49
N GLY A 229 -11.40 9.11 -7.64
CA GLY A 229 -11.81 8.13 -6.64
C GLY A 229 -11.11 8.34 -5.29
N THR A 230 -9.79 8.50 -5.29
CA THR A 230 -9.06 8.84 -4.07
C THR A 230 -9.43 10.22 -3.51
N LEU A 231 -9.68 11.22 -4.37
CA LEU A 231 -10.18 12.52 -3.91
C LEU A 231 -11.53 12.39 -3.17
N LEU A 232 -12.44 11.52 -3.63
CA LEU A 232 -13.68 11.20 -2.90
C LEU A 232 -13.39 10.60 -1.52
N ALA A 233 -12.37 9.75 -1.39
CA ALA A 233 -11.95 9.22 -0.09
C ALA A 233 -11.49 10.33 0.88
N ILE A 234 -10.79 11.36 0.39
CA ILE A 234 -10.45 12.55 1.20
C ILE A 234 -11.72 13.25 1.67
N PHE A 235 -12.68 13.50 0.77
CA PHE A 235 -13.95 14.15 1.13
C PHE A 235 -14.73 13.34 2.18
N ILE A 236 -14.79 12.02 2.07
CA ILE A 236 -15.47 11.15 3.02
C ILE A 236 -14.79 11.21 4.40
N VAL A 237 -13.47 11.00 4.46
CA VAL A 237 -12.73 10.88 5.73
C VAL A 237 -12.58 12.24 6.41
N PHE A 238 -12.31 13.31 5.66
CA PHE A 238 -12.09 14.66 6.18
C PHE A 238 -13.32 15.58 6.07
N HIS A 239 -14.53 15.06 5.83
CA HIS A 239 -15.75 15.88 5.67
C HIS A 239 -15.92 16.93 6.78
N LYS A 240 -15.67 16.58 8.05
CA LYS A 240 -15.77 17.52 9.17
C LYS A 240 -14.75 18.65 9.07
N SER A 241 -13.50 18.33 8.75
CA SER A 241 -12.43 19.31 8.57
C SER A 241 -12.69 20.22 7.37
N ILE A 242 -13.16 19.66 6.25
CA ILE A 242 -13.47 20.39 5.02
C ILE A 242 -14.66 21.33 5.23
N VAL A 243 -15.75 20.85 5.83
CA VAL A 243 -16.92 21.68 6.15
C VAL A 243 -16.55 22.79 7.16
N SER A 244 -15.73 22.47 8.17
CA SER A 244 -15.23 23.49 9.11
C SER A 244 -14.36 24.54 8.41
N PHE A 245 -13.49 24.11 7.48
CA PHE A 245 -12.66 24.99 6.69
C PHE A 245 -13.53 25.93 5.84
N ALA A 246 -14.48 25.38 5.07
CA ALA A 246 -15.41 26.13 4.22
C ALA A 246 -16.24 27.14 5.02
N LYS A 247 -16.88 26.71 6.12
CA LYS A 247 -17.61 27.62 7.03
C LYS A 247 -16.72 28.74 7.56
N GLY A 248 -15.45 28.45 7.85
CA GLY A 248 -14.48 29.45 8.31
C GLY A 248 -14.10 30.47 7.24
N LEU A 249 -14.15 30.11 5.94
CA LEU A 249 -13.98 31.05 4.83
C LEU A 249 -15.19 31.98 4.72
N PHE A 250 -16.42 31.45 4.74
CA PHE A 250 -17.62 32.29 4.66
C PHE A 250 -17.85 33.17 5.88
N THR A 251 -17.36 32.78 7.06
CA THR A 251 -17.45 33.57 8.29
C THR A 251 -16.20 34.40 8.59
N CYS A 252 -15.27 34.53 7.64
CA CYS A 252 -13.98 35.16 7.90
C CYS A 252 -14.06 36.68 8.15
N GLY A 253 -15.12 37.34 7.67
CA GLY A 253 -15.33 38.78 7.86
C GLY A 253 -15.48 39.21 9.33
N LYS A 254 -15.76 38.28 10.24
CA LYS A 254 -15.80 38.57 11.69
C LYS A 254 -14.41 38.82 12.30
N TYR A 255 -13.33 38.48 11.60
CA TYR A 255 -11.98 38.55 12.12
C TYR A 255 -11.28 39.90 11.85
N GLY A 256 -11.86 40.77 11.04
CA GLY A 256 -11.31 42.09 10.73
C GLY A 256 -11.94 42.71 9.50
N ARG A 257 -11.74 44.03 9.32
CA ARG A 257 -12.22 44.77 8.13
C ARG A 257 -11.23 44.79 6.97
N ASN A 258 -9.94 44.51 7.23
CA ASN A 258 -8.89 44.47 6.21
C ASN A 258 -8.35 43.04 6.01
N ALA A 259 -7.80 42.77 4.83
CA ALA A 259 -7.36 41.43 4.44
C ALA A 259 -6.22 40.87 5.33
N VAL A 260 -5.31 41.74 5.80
CA VAL A 260 -4.16 41.34 6.62
C VAL A 260 -4.60 40.86 8.01
N GLU A 261 -5.56 41.54 8.62
CA GLU A 261 -6.12 41.15 9.92
C GLU A 261 -6.89 39.83 9.82
N VAL A 262 -7.72 39.69 8.77
CA VAL A 262 -8.44 38.46 8.47
C VAL A 262 -7.47 37.30 8.26
N TYR A 263 -6.40 37.48 7.48
CA TYR A 263 -5.36 36.46 7.27
C TYR A 263 -4.70 36.02 8.59
N LYS A 264 -4.27 36.97 9.42
CA LYS A 264 -3.58 36.66 10.70
C LYS A 264 -4.48 35.97 11.73
N ARG A 265 -5.79 36.23 11.70
CA ARG A 265 -6.73 35.76 12.73
C ARG A 265 -7.59 34.58 12.30
N SER A 266 -7.92 34.45 11.01
CA SER A 266 -8.76 33.37 10.48
C SER A 266 -7.92 32.13 10.11
N PRO A 267 -8.10 30.98 10.80
CA PRO A 267 -7.37 29.76 10.47
C PRO A 267 -7.63 29.25 9.05
N SER A 268 -8.87 29.40 8.56
CA SER A 268 -9.25 28.96 7.22
C SER A 268 -8.62 29.82 6.14
N VAL A 269 -8.58 31.15 6.32
CA VAL A 269 -7.93 32.04 5.34
C VAL A 269 -6.43 31.84 5.34
N HIS A 270 -5.83 31.68 6.53
CA HIS A 270 -4.40 31.33 6.65
C HIS A 270 -4.08 30.05 5.88
N LEU A 271 -4.82 28.96 6.14
CA LEU A 271 -4.69 27.69 5.43
C LEU A 271 -4.90 27.82 3.92
N MET A 272 -5.90 28.58 3.49
CA MET A 272 -6.19 28.81 2.08
C MET A 272 -5.00 29.46 1.38
N VAL A 273 -4.44 30.52 1.97
CA VAL A 273 -3.27 31.23 1.41
C VAL A 273 -2.06 30.30 1.33
N LEU A 274 -1.78 29.52 2.38
CA LEU A 274 -0.69 28.53 2.37
C LEU A 274 -0.92 27.45 1.30
N GLY A 275 -2.14 26.93 1.19
CA GLY A 275 -2.52 25.92 0.20
C GLY A 275 -2.40 26.44 -1.23
N CYS A 276 -2.88 27.66 -1.49
CA CYS A 276 -2.74 28.33 -2.79
C CYS A 276 -1.26 28.52 -3.15
N ALA A 277 -0.43 29.02 -2.22
CA ALA A 277 0.99 29.23 -2.48
C ALA A 277 1.71 27.92 -2.84
N ALA A 278 1.47 26.84 -2.08
CA ALA A 278 2.04 25.54 -2.38
C ALA A 278 1.52 24.95 -3.72
N THR A 279 0.23 25.15 -4.02
CA THR A 279 -0.39 24.67 -5.26
C THR A 279 0.14 25.43 -6.48
N VAL A 280 0.32 26.75 -6.39
CA VAL A 280 0.89 27.56 -7.49
C VAL A 280 2.31 27.09 -7.82
N VAL A 281 3.13 26.84 -6.80
CA VAL A 281 4.48 26.27 -7.00
C VAL A 281 4.39 24.91 -7.70
N THR A 282 3.51 24.03 -7.21
CA THR A 282 3.30 22.69 -7.78
C THR A 282 2.83 22.74 -9.23
N GLY A 283 1.81 23.54 -9.54
CA GLY A 283 1.27 23.66 -10.89
C GLY A 283 2.29 24.25 -11.85
N THR A 284 3.03 25.28 -11.43
CA THR A 284 4.04 25.92 -12.27
C THR A 284 5.18 24.94 -12.61
N LEU A 285 5.78 24.31 -11.60
CA LEU A 285 6.86 23.35 -11.84
C LEU A 285 6.38 22.07 -12.52
N GLY A 286 5.16 21.62 -12.21
CA GLY A 286 4.51 20.48 -12.87
C GLY A 286 4.35 20.68 -14.37
N MET A 287 3.99 21.89 -14.79
CA MET A 287 3.89 22.24 -16.21
C MET A 287 5.26 22.43 -16.87
N LEU A 288 6.21 23.08 -16.19
CA LEU A 288 7.56 23.33 -16.74
C LEU A 288 8.39 22.07 -16.91
N LEU A 289 8.18 21.05 -16.06
CA LEU A 289 8.96 19.81 -16.04
C LEU A 289 8.16 18.60 -16.56
N LYS A 290 7.01 18.81 -17.21
CA LYS A 290 6.10 17.75 -17.66
C LYS A 290 6.85 16.65 -18.44
N ASP A 291 7.67 17.03 -19.41
CA ASP A 291 8.35 16.09 -20.30
C ASP A 291 9.34 15.19 -19.55
N TYR A 292 10.01 15.72 -18.52
CA TYR A 292 10.89 14.93 -17.65
C TYR A 292 10.12 13.90 -16.82
N PHE A 293 8.93 14.25 -16.33
CA PHE A 293 8.10 13.33 -15.55
C PHE A 293 7.52 12.21 -16.41
N VAL A 294 7.12 12.53 -17.65
CA VAL A 294 6.66 11.53 -18.61
C VAL A 294 7.79 10.55 -18.95
N ALA A 295 8.97 11.05 -19.31
CA ALA A 295 10.13 10.21 -19.61
C ALA A 295 10.59 9.34 -18.42
N ALA A 296 10.37 9.81 -17.19
CA ALA A 296 10.69 9.04 -16.00
C ALA A 296 9.74 7.84 -15.76
N ARG A 297 8.51 7.88 -16.28
CA ARG A 297 7.54 6.77 -16.16
C ARG A 297 8.06 5.49 -16.81
N ASP A 298 8.81 5.63 -17.91
CA ASP A 298 9.33 4.49 -18.68
C ASP A 298 10.61 3.89 -18.08
N ASN A 299 11.15 4.48 -17.01
CA ASN A 299 12.42 4.05 -16.42
C ASN A 299 12.21 3.45 -15.02
N LEU A 300 11.92 2.15 -14.98
CA LEU A 300 11.67 1.44 -13.73
C LEU A 300 12.87 1.49 -12.74
N LYS A 301 14.10 1.59 -13.24
CA LYS A 301 15.31 1.78 -12.41
C LYS A 301 15.31 3.14 -11.72
N LEU A 302 14.92 4.19 -12.43
CA LEU A 302 14.76 5.53 -11.86
C LEU A 302 13.66 5.53 -10.80
N ILE A 303 12.52 4.90 -11.06
CA ILE A 303 11.41 4.77 -10.09
C ILE A 303 11.90 4.08 -8.82
N ALA A 304 12.67 3.00 -8.95
CA ALA A 304 13.23 2.30 -7.79
C ALA A 304 14.21 3.17 -6.99
N LEU A 305 15.05 3.97 -7.67
CA LEU A 305 15.91 4.95 -7.00
C LEU A 305 15.07 6.02 -6.26
N MET A 306 13.96 6.47 -6.85
CA MET A 306 13.05 7.43 -6.21
C MET A 306 12.31 6.84 -5.00
N TRP A 307 12.05 5.52 -4.96
CA TRP A 307 11.59 4.86 -3.74
C TRP A 307 12.63 4.90 -2.62
N LEU A 308 13.93 4.80 -2.93
CA LEU A 308 14.99 5.01 -1.93
C LEU A 308 14.96 6.44 -1.38
N VAL A 309 14.71 7.43 -2.24
CA VAL A 309 14.53 8.84 -1.83
C VAL A 309 13.32 8.97 -0.90
N THR A 310 12.18 8.40 -1.26
CA THR A 310 10.97 8.38 -0.42
C THR A 310 11.23 7.75 0.94
N GLY A 311 11.86 6.56 0.97
CA GLY A 311 12.20 5.86 2.21
C GLY A 311 13.14 6.68 3.11
N THR A 312 14.14 7.33 2.49
CA THR A 312 15.10 8.19 3.21
C THR A 312 14.40 9.39 3.82
N LEU A 313 13.54 10.07 3.06
CA LEU A 313 12.79 11.22 3.53
C LEU A 313 11.88 10.87 4.72
N LEU A 314 11.24 9.70 4.68
CA LEU A 314 10.44 9.17 5.79
C LEU A 314 11.26 8.90 7.04
N LEU A 315 12.45 8.30 6.92
CA LEU A 315 13.32 8.06 8.08
C LEU A 315 13.81 9.35 8.74
N ILE A 316 14.14 10.37 7.95
CA ILE A 316 14.68 11.63 8.46
C ILE A 316 13.65 12.37 9.34
N THR A 317 12.34 12.13 9.16
CA THR A 317 11.31 12.76 10.01
C THR A 317 11.46 12.46 11.50
N ASP A 318 12.15 11.38 11.87
CA ASP A 318 12.42 11.05 13.27
C ASP A 318 13.47 11.93 13.93
N TRP A 319 14.22 12.73 13.16
CA TRP A 319 15.09 13.77 13.71
C TRP A 319 14.30 14.95 14.26
N ARG A 320 13.02 15.08 13.91
CA ARG A 320 12.08 16.13 14.37
C ARG A 320 10.88 15.55 15.13
N LYS A 321 11.11 14.58 16.02
CA LYS A 321 10.07 14.00 16.91
C LYS A 321 9.28 15.05 17.69
N ASN A 322 9.93 16.16 18.06
CA ASN A 322 9.36 17.23 18.87
C ASN A 322 8.85 18.43 18.05
N ALA A 323 8.33 18.21 16.85
CA ALA A 323 7.67 19.27 16.07
C ALA A 323 6.52 19.91 16.88
N ARG A 324 6.64 21.21 17.20
CA ARG A 324 5.73 21.92 18.13
C ARG A 324 4.89 23.01 17.47
N VAL A 325 5.22 23.41 16.24
CA VAL A 325 4.58 24.52 15.52
C VAL A 325 3.13 24.15 15.22
N GLY A 326 2.21 25.01 15.62
CA GLY A 326 0.79 24.89 15.28
C GLY A 326 0.50 25.46 13.89
N LEU A 327 -0.62 25.07 13.30
CA LEU A 327 -0.98 25.46 11.93
C LEU A 327 -1.00 26.98 11.68
N ARG A 328 -1.44 27.77 12.67
CA ARG A 328 -1.46 29.25 12.60
C ARG A 328 -0.07 29.89 12.57
N GLN A 329 0.94 29.19 13.08
CA GLN A 329 2.32 29.67 13.13
C GLN A 329 3.11 29.21 11.89
N PHE A 330 2.52 28.36 11.04
CA PHE A 330 3.17 27.87 9.83
C PHE A 330 3.22 29.00 8.79
N ALA A 331 4.42 29.41 8.40
CA ALA A 331 4.66 30.58 7.57
C ALA A 331 4.51 30.30 6.07
N LEU A 332 4.31 31.36 5.29
CA LEU A 332 4.16 31.28 3.83
C LEU A 332 5.36 30.60 3.14
N TRP A 333 6.59 30.95 3.54
CA TRP A 333 7.79 30.33 2.98
C TRP A 333 7.85 28.83 3.26
N GLN A 334 7.32 28.37 4.41
CA GLN A 334 7.26 26.95 4.74
C GLN A 334 6.29 26.22 3.81
N ALA A 335 5.15 26.85 3.49
CA ALA A 335 4.22 26.31 2.50
C ALA A 335 4.82 26.28 1.09
N VAL A 336 5.61 27.29 0.70
CA VAL A 336 6.36 27.26 -0.57
C VAL A 336 7.32 26.07 -0.63
N VAL A 337 8.06 25.80 0.45
CA VAL A 337 8.96 24.63 0.52
C VAL A 337 8.18 23.31 0.45
N VAL A 338 6.99 23.24 1.06
CA VAL A 338 6.10 22.08 0.89
C VAL A 338 5.61 21.96 -0.56
N GLY A 339 5.33 23.07 -1.24
CA GLY A 339 4.98 23.09 -2.67
C GLY A 339 6.13 22.60 -3.56
N LEU A 340 7.38 22.96 -3.25
CA LEU A 340 8.56 22.42 -3.95
C LEU A 340 8.68 20.92 -3.75
N ALA A 341 8.48 20.43 -2.52
CA ALA A 341 8.47 19.00 -2.23
C ALA A 341 7.34 18.26 -2.95
N GLN A 342 6.15 18.88 -3.05
CA GLN A 342 5.03 18.33 -3.83
C GLN A 342 5.32 18.30 -5.32
N SER A 343 6.02 19.31 -5.85
CA SER A 343 6.46 19.37 -7.26
C SER A 343 7.43 18.25 -7.57
N ALA A 344 8.43 18.03 -6.70
CA ALA A 344 9.35 16.91 -6.83
C ALA A 344 8.60 15.56 -6.80
N ALA A 345 7.51 15.48 -6.04
CA ALA A 345 6.70 14.28 -5.94
C ALA A 345 5.79 13.97 -7.14
N ILE A 346 5.83 14.80 -8.19
CA ILE A 346 5.28 14.42 -9.50
C ILE A 346 6.15 13.33 -10.14
N MET A 347 7.45 13.28 -9.80
CA MET A 347 8.37 12.23 -10.23
C MET A 347 7.87 10.85 -9.75
N PRO A 348 7.66 9.87 -10.66
CA PRO A 348 7.29 8.52 -10.29
C PRO A 348 8.27 7.88 -9.29
N GLY A 349 7.74 7.23 -8.26
CA GLY A 349 8.52 6.67 -7.14
C GLY A 349 8.76 7.62 -5.96
N ILE A 350 8.57 8.94 -6.15
CA ILE A 350 8.47 9.88 -5.02
C ILE A 350 7.02 9.90 -4.52
N SER A 351 6.83 9.69 -3.22
CA SER A 351 5.49 9.76 -2.63
C SER A 351 5.05 11.20 -2.39
N ARG A 352 3.94 11.65 -2.99
CA ARG A 352 3.38 12.99 -2.75
C ARG A 352 2.92 13.23 -1.32
N SER A 353 2.15 12.30 -0.77
CA SER A 353 1.73 12.33 0.63
C SER A 353 2.94 12.24 1.56
N GLY A 354 3.89 11.34 1.28
CA GLY A 354 5.15 11.21 2.01
C GLY A 354 5.97 12.50 2.00
N ALA A 355 6.21 13.10 0.83
CA ALA A 355 7.04 14.28 0.69
C ALA A 355 6.47 15.49 1.43
N THR A 356 5.19 15.78 1.23
CA THR A 356 4.55 16.96 1.84
C THR A 356 4.40 16.81 3.35
N ILE A 357 4.06 15.62 3.85
CA ILE A 357 3.99 15.33 5.30
C ILE A 357 5.39 15.44 5.92
N CYS A 358 6.40 14.80 5.33
CA CYS A 358 7.75 14.76 5.88
C CYS A 358 8.36 16.16 5.92
N VAL A 359 8.30 16.90 4.82
CA VAL A 359 8.85 18.26 4.74
C VAL A 359 8.13 19.19 5.71
N ALA A 360 6.80 19.12 5.82
CA ALA A 360 6.07 19.92 6.81
C ALA A 360 6.49 19.60 8.26
N ILE A 361 6.70 18.32 8.60
CA ILE A 361 7.21 17.90 9.91
C ILE A 361 8.64 18.42 10.14
N LEU A 362 9.51 18.35 9.13
CA LEU A 362 10.90 18.81 9.22
C LEU A 362 10.99 20.33 9.44
N LEU A 363 10.06 21.07 8.84
CA LEU A 363 9.82 22.49 9.06
C LEU A 363 9.17 22.80 10.42
N GLY A 364 8.85 21.79 11.22
CA GLY A 364 8.43 21.91 12.62
C GLY A 364 6.92 21.84 12.85
N LEU A 365 6.11 21.62 11.80
CA LEU A 365 4.66 21.46 11.92
C LEU A 365 4.32 20.17 12.66
N ARG A 366 3.43 20.25 13.66
CA ARG A 366 2.99 19.06 14.39
C ARG A 366 2.43 18.01 13.41
N ARG A 367 2.76 16.74 13.64
CA ARG A 367 2.39 15.61 12.75
C ARG A 367 0.93 15.60 12.34
N ARG A 368 0.01 15.77 13.28
CA ARG A 368 -1.44 15.86 13.00
C ARG A 368 -1.75 16.95 11.96
N TRP A 369 -1.20 18.15 12.14
CA TRP A 369 -1.40 19.26 11.24
C TRP A 369 -0.70 19.07 9.90
N ALA A 370 0.48 18.44 9.87
CA ALA A 370 1.18 18.10 8.63
C ALA A 370 0.36 17.15 7.74
N ILE A 371 -0.27 16.14 8.35
CA ILE A 371 -1.16 15.20 7.67
C ILE A 371 -2.39 15.92 7.13
N GLU A 372 -3.09 16.69 7.97
CA GLU A 372 -4.28 17.44 7.54
C GLU A 372 -3.93 18.46 6.44
N PHE A 373 -2.81 19.17 6.56
CA PHE A 373 -2.34 20.14 5.57
C PHE A 373 -2.01 19.46 4.22
N SER A 374 -1.27 18.35 4.24
CA SER A 374 -0.93 17.56 3.04
C SER A 374 -2.17 17.07 2.29
N PHE A 375 -3.20 16.60 3.00
CA PHE A 375 -4.43 16.14 2.35
C PHE A 375 -5.31 17.27 1.85
N LEU A 376 -5.35 18.40 2.54
CA LEU A 376 -6.03 19.59 2.01
C LEU A 376 -5.31 20.11 0.76
N LEU A 377 -3.97 20.05 0.71
CA LEU A 377 -3.18 20.43 -0.46
C LEU A 377 -3.37 19.47 -1.66
N ALA A 378 -3.77 18.22 -1.40
CA ALA A 378 -4.14 17.25 -2.43
C ALA A 378 -5.30 17.73 -3.30
N ILE A 379 -6.30 18.35 -2.68
CA ILE A 379 -7.58 18.68 -3.32
C ILE A 379 -7.38 19.58 -4.54
N PRO A 380 -6.77 20.78 -4.41
CA PRO A 380 -6.59 21.66 -5.56
C PRO A 380 -5.58 21.10 -6.57
N ALA A 381 -4.59 20.31 -6.14
CA ALA A 381 -3.62 19.70 -7.04
C ALA A 381 -4.26 18.61 -7.94
N ILE A 382 -5.02 17.69 -7.35
CA ILE A 382 -5.73 16.63 -8.07
C ILE A 382 -6.79 17.26 -8.98
N LEU A 383 -7.63 18.16 -8.46
CA LEU A 383 -8.65 18.85 -9.27
C LEU A 383 -8.02 19.62 -10.44
N GLY A 384 -6.91 20.32 -10.21
CA GLY A 384 -6.20 21.06 -11.25
C GLY A 384 -5.63 20.14 -12.33
N ALA A 385 -4.94 19.06 -11.93
CA ALA A 385 -4.38 18.08 -12.86
C ALA A 385 -5.49 17.40 -13.68
N THR A 386 -6.55 16.92 -13.03
CA THR A 386 -7.70 16.31 -13.71
C THR A 386 -8.41 17.30 -14.65
N ALA A 387 -8.58 18.56 -14.27
CA ALA A 387 -9.23 19.55 -15.14
C ALA A 387 -8.40 19.86 -16.39
N ILE A 388 -7.08 20.02 -16.24
CA ILE A 388 -6.17 20.26 -17.37
C ILE A 388 -6.18 19.05 -18.31
N GLU A 389 -6.10 17.85 -17.77
CA GLU A 389 -6.05 16.62 -18.55
C GLU A 389 -7.38 16.32 -19.25
N LEU A 390 -8.51 16.57 -18.58
CA LEU A 390 -9.84 16.48 -19.18
C LEU A 390 -10.02 17.49 -20.33
N ALA A 391 -9.57 18.74 -20.14
CA ALA A 391 -9.68 19.78 -21.16
C ALA A 391 -8.85 19.47 -22.41
N ARG A 392 -7.69 18.83 -22.26
CA ARG A 392 -6.81 18.44 -23.37
C ARG A 392 -7.35 17.27 -24.17
N ASN A 393 -8.02 16.32 -23.52
CA ASN A 393 -8.41 15.04 -24.13
C ASN A 393 -9.92 14.90 -24.39
N ILE A 394 -10.70 15.98 -24.27
CA ILE A 394 -12.17 15.94 -24.42
C ILE A 394 -12.65 15.40 -25.78
N GLY A 395 -11.87 15.61 -26.85
CA GLY A 395 -12.17 15.11 -28.19
C GLY A 395 -12.12 13.59 -28.28
N GLU A 396 -11.09 12.97 -27.69
CA GLU A 396 -10.92 11.52 -27.64
C GLU A 396 -11.93 10.84 -26.71
N ILE A 397 -12.38 11.53 -25.66
CA ILE A 397 -13.45 11.04 -24.79
C ILE A 397 -14.78 10.95 -25.55
N SER A 398 -15.01 11.89 -26.46
CA SER A 398 -16.28 12.02 -27.18
C SER A 398 -16.46 10.99 -28.30
N SER A 399 -15.38 10.30 -28.74
CA SER A 399 -15.46 9.28 -29.80
C SER A 399 -16.03 7.93 -29.36
N GLY A 400 -16.41 7.75 -28.09
CA GLY A 400 -17.20 6.61 -27.61
C GLY A 400 -16.45 5.27 -27.53
N SER A 401 -15.13 5.24 -27.70
CA SER A 401 -14.27 4.05 -27.65
C SER A 401 -13.89 3.58 -26.23
N LEU A 402 -14.50 4.15 -25.19
CA LEU A 402 -14.02 4.01 -23.81
C LEU A 402 -14.81 2.98 -22.99
N PRO A 403 -14.13 2.10 -22.23
CA PRO A 403 -14.77 1.16 -21.33
C PRO A 403 -15.21 1.87 -20.02
N ILE A 404 -16.28 2.66 -20.10
CA ILE A 404 -16.81 3.47 -18.99
C ILE A 404 -17.04 2.62 -17.73
N SER A 405 -17.54 1.39 -17.89
CA SER A 405 -17.78 0.46 -16.78
C SER A 405 -16.50 0.11 -16.02
N SER A 406 -15.39 -0.12 -16.73
CA SER A 406 -14.09 -0.42 -16.13
C SER A 406 -13.50 0.80 -15.43
N VAL A 407 -13.56 1.98 -16.07
CA VAL A 407 -13.12 3.25 -15.45
C VAL A 407 -13.88 3.54 -14.16
N LEU A 408 -15.21 3.39 -14.16
CA LEU A 408 -16.03 3.57 -12.96
C LEU A 408 -15.72 2.53 -11.89
N ALA A 409 -15.48 1.27 -12.26
CA ALA A 409 -15.09 0.23 -11.31
C ALA A 409 -13.77 0.59 -10.61
N GLY A 410 -12.75 1.01 -11.37
CA GLY A 410 -11.48 1.47 -10.81
C GLY A 410 -11.63 2.67 -9.90
N MET A 411 -12.41 3.68 -10.30
CA MET A 411 -12.70 4.86 -9.47
C MET A 411 -13.37 4.49 -8.13
N ILE A 412 -14.41 3.63 -8.17
CA ILE A 412 -15.15 3.21 -6.98
C ILE A 412 -14.26 2.39 -6.05
N VAL A 413 -13.47 1.47 -6.60
CA VAL A 413 -12.54 0.65 -5.82
C VAL A 413 -11.44 1.51 -5.21
N ALA A 414 -10.87 2.46 -5.97
CA ALA A 414 -9.90 3.41 -5.46
C ALA A 414 -10.46 4.27 -4.32
N ALA A 415 -11.72 4.71 -4.41
CA ALA A 415 -12.38 5.42 -3.34
C ALA A 415 -12.56 4.54 -2.08
N ALA A 416 -13.07 3.32 -2.24
CA ALA A 416 -13.33 2.40 -1.13
C ALA A 416 -12.03 2.00 -0.41
N VAL A 417 -11.02 1.55 -1.16
CA VAL A 417 -9.71 1.18 -0.62
C VAL A 417 -9.00 2.42 -0.07
N GLY A 418 -9.13 3.56 -0.74
CA GLY A 418 -8.61 4.85 -0.27
C GLY A 418 -9.13 5.26 1.11
N VAL A 419 -10.43 5.08 1.37
CA VAL A 419 -11.01 5.36 2.69
C VAL A 419 -10.36 4.49 3.77
N LEU A 420 -10.12 3.21 3.48
CA LEU A 420 -9.46 2.28 4.40
C LEU A 420 -8.00 2.68 4.63
N ALA A 421 -7.24 2.90 3.56
CA ALA A 421 -5.83 3.28 3.61
C ALA A 421 -5.61 4.59 4.39
N LEU A 422 -6.48 5.58 4.17
CA LEU A 422 -6.42 6.86 4.86
C LEU A 422 -6.73 6.72 6.36
N LYS A 423 -7.71 5.89 6.75
CA LYS A 423 -7.98 5.57 8.17
C LYS A 423 -6.80 4.86 8.82
N VAL A 424 -6.18 3.89 8.12
CA VAL A 424 -4.98 3.18 8.58
C VAL A 424 -3.82 4.16 8.78
N LEU A 425 -3.59 5.07 7.84
CA LEU A 425 -2.54 6.07 7.95
C LEU A 425 -2.79 7.00 9.15
N ILE A 426 -4.01 7.53 9.32
CA ILE A 426 -4.33 8.41 10.44
C ILE A 426 -4.11 7.69 11.79
N LYS A 427 -4.46 6.40 11.87
CA LYS A 427 -4.24 5.60 13.09
C LYS A 427 -2.76 5.34 13.35
N THR A 428 -2.00 4.98 12.31
CA THR A 428 -0.57 4.57 12.40
C THR A 428 0.36 5.77 12.57
N SER A 429 0.06 6.90 11.93
CA SER A 429 0.86 8.12 12.03
C SER A 429 0.77 8.80 13.40
N ARG A 430 -0.30 8.57 14.15
CA ARG A 430 -0.45 9.03 15.54
C ARG A 430 0.53 8.36 16.50
N THR A 431 1.05 7.17 16.18
CA THR A 431 1.97 6.38 17.04
C THR A 431 3.43 6.40 16.60
N ALA A 432 3.78 7.36 15.72
CA ALA A 432 5.13 7.75 15.34
C ALA A 432 5.95 6.85 14.37
N ASN A 433 5.42 5.73 13.86
CA ASN A 433 6.25 4.78 13.09
C ASN A 433 6.14 4.92 11.56
N LEU A 434 6.50 6.10 11.00
CA LEU A 434 6.67 6.24 9.53
C LEU A 434 7.80 5.35 8.98
N ARG A 435 8.70 4.88 9.85
CA ARG A 435 9.78 3.92 9.55
C ARG A 435 9.29 2.67 8.84
N PHE A 436 8.09 2.18 9.16
CA PHE A 436 7.54 0.98 8.52
C PHE A 436 7.45 1.17 7.00
N PHE A 437 6.89 2.30 6.57
CA PHE A 437 6.79 2.65 5.15
C PHE A 437 8.16 2.90 4.51
N ALA A 438 9.12 3.43 5.28
CA ALA A 438 10.48 3.60 4.77
C ALA A 438 11.15 2.26 4.44
N PHE A 439 11.08 1.29 5.35
CA PHE A 439 11.61 -0.06 5.09
C PHE A 439 10.90 -0.75 3.94
N TYR A 440 9.57 -0.58 3.84
CA TYR A 440 8.82 -1.06 2.69
C TYR A 440 9.36 -0.49 1.36
N CYS A 441 9.57 0.84 1.29
CA CYS A 441 10.13 1.47 0.09
C CYS A 441 11.52 0.96 -0.25
N TYR A 442 12.39 0.74 0.75
CA TYR A 442 13.72 0.18 0.51
C TYR A 442 13.68 -1.26 0.01
N ILE A 443 12.86 -2.11 0.62
CA ILE A 443 12.71 -3.50 0.19
C ILE A 443 12.21 -3.55 -1.25
N LEU A 444 11.17 -2.76 -1.57
CA LEU A 444 10.61 -2.69 -2.92
C LEU A 444 11.61 -2.13 -3.93
N ALA A 445 12.35 -1.08 -3.58
CA ALA A 445 13.40 -0.52 -4.45
C ALA A 445 14.51 -1.53 -4.74
N CYS A 446 15.05 -2.19 -3.70
CA CYS A 446 16.08 -3.23 -3.87
C CYS A 446 15.55 -4.39 -4.71
N PHE A 447 14.29 -4.78 -4.51
CA PHE A 447 13.63 -5.80 -5.28
C PHE A 447 13.58 -5.46 -6.77
N VAL A 448 13.09 -4.27 -7.11
CA VAL A 448 12.92 -3.82 -8.49
C VAL A 448 14.28 -3.55 -9.17
N LEU A 449 15.28 -3.03 -8.44
CA LEU A 449 16.63 -2.89 -8.96
C LEU A 449 17.28 -4.24 -9.26
N ALA A 450 17.10 -5.24 -8.39
CA ALA A 450 17.59 -6.59 -8.63
C ALA A 450 16.86 -7.24 -9.83
N TRP A 451 15.56 -6.95 -9.99
CA TRP A 451 14.74 -7.42 -11.10
C TRP A 451 15.21 -6.85 -12.44
N GLY A 452 15.35 -5.52 -12.56
CA GLY A 452 15.75 -4.86 -13.80
C GLY A 452 17.22 -5.01 -14.22
N LEU A 453 18.00 -5.83 -13.50
CA LEU A 453 19.34 -6.27 -13.90
C LEU A 453 19.32 -7.56 -14.73
N ARG A 454 18.16 -8.22 -14.84
CA ARG A 454 17.88 -9.25 -15.85
C ARG A 454 17.28 -8.58 -17.09
#